data_AF-A0A7C7MSB7-F1
#
_entry.id   AF-A0A7C7MSB7-F1
#
_cell.length_a   1.000
_cell.length_b   1.000
_cell.length_c   1.000
_cell.angle_alpha   90.00
_cell.angle_beta   90.00
_cell.angle_gamma   90.00
#
_symmetry.space_group_name_H-M   'P 1'
#
loop_
_entity.id
_entity.type
_entity.pdbx_description
1 polymer ?
#
loop_
_entity_poly.entity_id
_entity_poly.type
_entity_poly.pdbx_seq_one_letter_code
_entity_poly.pdbx_strand_id
1 'polypeptide(L)'
;MLKQHLRICLTIEDLIADPENVDTLSHGETMDVLARIVALQPILIGRLASLGSDKKEIKSDTLLNVEEASERLGMSTDWLYRHAKELPFTKRIGPRQLRFSEAGIEKYIKNRSS
;
A
#
# COMPACT_ATOMS: atom_id res chain seq x y z
N MET A 1 -40.90 21.00 -35.95
CA MET A 1 -40.15 20.02 -36.77
C MET A 1 -39.05 19.42 -35.90
N LEU A 2 -39.40 18.37 -35.15
CA LEU A 2 -38.50 17.65 -34.24
C LEU A 2 -37.82 16.50 -35.00
N LYS A 3 -36.52 16.60 -35.21
CA LYS A 3 -35.65 15.45 -35.45
C LYS A 3 -34.37 15.65 -34.66
N GLN A 4 -34.46 15.42 -33.34
CA GLN A 4 -33.30 15.00 -32.56
C GLN A 4 -32.75 13.77 -33.27
N HIS A 5 -31.63 13.94 -33.98
CA HIS A 5 -30.89 12.80 -34.50
C HIS A 5 -30.31 12.10 -33.28
N LEU A 6 -30.90 10.96 -32.94
CA LEU A 6 -30.33 9.99 -32.02
C LEU A 6 -29.04 9.48 -32.68
N ARG A 7 -27.96 10.26 -32.65
CA ARG A 7 -26.63 9.74 -32.95
C ARG A 7 -26.31 8.80 -31.81
N ILE A 8 -26.18 7.51 -32.14
CA ILE A 8 -25.64 6.50 -31.25
C ILE A 8 -24.33 7.08 -30.72
N CYS A 9 -24.33 7.46 -29.45
CA CYS A 9 -23.12 7.89 -28.77
C CYS A 9 -22.29 6.62 -28.61
N LEU A 10 -21.40 6.35 -29.57
CA LEU A 10 -20.41 5.28 -29.47
C LEU A 10 -19.73 5.43 -28.11
N THR A 11 -19.90 4.41 -27.27
CA THR A 11 -19.35 4.42 -25.93
C THR A 11 -17.87 4.05 -25.97
N ILE A 12 -17.14 4.32 -24.89
CA ILE A 12 -15.74 3.90 -24.79
C ILE A 12 -15.65 2.37 -24.89
N GLU A 13 -16.65 1.66 -24.37
CA GLU A 13 -16.80 0.20 -24.45
C GLU A 13 -16.92 -0.29 -25.89
N ASP A 14 -17.69 0.40 -26.73
CA ASP A 14 -17.84 0.05 -28.14
C ASP A 14 -16.52 0.25 -28.92
N LEU A 15 -15.79 1.33 -28.62
CA LEU A 15 -14.48 1.61 -29.21
C LEU A 15 -13.40 0.60 -28.77
N ILE A 16 -13.51 0.07 -27.55
CA ILE A 16 -12.62 -0.99 -27.05
C ILE A 16 -12.95 -2.33 -27.71
N ALA A 17 -14.24 -2.64 -27.88
CA ALA A 17 -14.69 -3.89 -28.48
C ALA A 17 -14.28 -4.00 -29.96
N ASP A 18 -14.29 -2.88 -30.68
CA ASP A 18 -13.89 -2.80 -32.08
C ASP A 18 -13.17 -1.45 -32.37
N PRO A 19 -11.82 -1.48 -32.39
CA PRO A 19 -11.00 -0.29 -32.63
C PRO A 19 -11.17 0.35 -34.00
N GLU A 20 -11.69 -0.35 -35.01
CA GLU A 20 -11.90 0.22 -36.36
C GLU A 20 -12.98 1.31 -36.34
N ASN A 21 -13.87 1.30 -35.33
CA ASN A 21 -14.87 2.35 -35.14
C ASN A 21 -14.26 3.73 -34.86
N VAL A 22 -12.98 3.80 -34.46
CA VAL A 22 -12.28 5.08 -34.27
C VAL A 22 -12.20 5.87 -35.58
N ASP A 23 -12.07 5.20 -36.72
CA ASP A 23 -12.00 5.86 -38.04
C ASP A 23 -13.33 6.48 -38.48
N THR A 24 -14.43 6.10 -37.82
CA THR A 24 -15.78 6.63 -38.10
C THR A 24 -16.10 7.89 -37.30
N LEU A 25 -15.28 8.23 -36.30
CA LEU A 25 -15.48 9.41 -35.45
C LEU A 25 -15.15 10.70 -36.19
N SER A 26 -16.00 11.71 -36.04
CA SER A 26 -15.67 13.06 -36.49
C SER A 26 -14.60 13.69 -35.60
N HIS A 27 -13.92 14.73 -36.09
CA HIS A 27 -12.88 15.45 -35.35
C HIS A 27 -13.33 15.89 -33.93
N GLY A 28 -14.56 16.40 -33.80
CA GLY A 28 -15.10 16.82 -32.51
C GLY A 28 -15.38 15.65 -31.55
N GLU A 29 -15.86 14.52 -32.09
CA GLU A 29 -16.08 13.29 -31.31
C GLU A 29 -14.74 12.70 -30.84
N THR A 30 -13.72 12.69 -31.71
CA THR A 30 -12.35 12.29 -31.35
C THR A 30 -11.77 13.18 -30.24
N MET A 31 -11.96 14.50 -30.33
CA MET A 31 -11.50 15.44 -29.30
C MET A 31 -12.19 15.20 -27.95
N ASP A 32 -13.50 14.98 -27.94
CA ASP A 32 -14.26 14.74 -26.70
C ASP A 32 -13.82 13.43 -26.02
N VAL A 33 -13.72 12.33 -26.80
CA VAL A 33 -13.26 11.03 -26.29
C VAL A 33 -11.84 11.12 -25.75
N LEU A 34 -10.92 11.78 -26.49
CA LEU A 34 -9.54 11.96 -26.05
C LEU A 34 -9.46 12.78 -24.75
N ALA A 35 -10.22 13.87 -24.65
CA ALA A 35 -10.26 14.71 -23.44
C ALA A 35 -10.73 13.92 -22.22
N ARG A 36 -11.76 13.09 -22.37
CA ARG A 36 -12.27 12.20 -21.32
C ARG A 36 -11.23 11.18 -20.85
N ILE A 37 -10.52 10.55 -21.78
CA ILE A 37 -9.46 9.58 -21.45
C ILE A 37 -8.31 10.26 -20.70
N VAL A 38 -7.82 11.38 -21.22
CA VAL A 38 -6.71 12.14 -20.60
C VAL A 38 -7.07 12.63 -19.20
N ALA A 39 -8.32 13.07 -18.97
CA ALA A 39 -8.78 13.47 -17.65
C ALA A 39 -8.85 12.29 -16.66
N LEU A 40 -9.21 11.09 -17.13
CA LEU A 40 -9.38 9.91 -16.28
C LEU A 40 -8.05 9.24 -15.91
N GLN A 41 -7.07 9.25 -16.82
CA GLN A 41 -5.76 8.60 -16.62
C GLN A 41 -5.06 8.96 -15.29
N PRO A 42 -4.83 10.25 -14.94
CA PRO A 42 -4.12 10.60 -13.70
C PRO A 42 -4.89 10.17 -12.44
N ILE A 43 -6.22 10.16 -12.49
CA ILE A 43 -7.08 9.74 -11.37
C ILE A 43 -6.89 8.23 -11.11
N LEU A 44 -6.91 7.42 -12.17
CA LEU A 44 -6.68 5.98 -12.06
C LEU A 44 -5.26 5.65 -11.61
N ILE A 45 -4.26 6.37 -12.12
CA ILE A 45 -2.86 6.22 -11.66
C ILE A 45 -2.74 6.55 -10.18
N GLY A 46 -3.31 7.66 -9.72
CA GLY A 46 -3.29 8.05 -8.31
C GLY A 46 -4.00 7.02 -7.41
N ARG A 47 -5.13 6.48 -7.87
CA ARG A 47 -5.84 5.40 -7.17
C ARG A 47 -4.99 4.14 -7.10
N LEU A 48 -4.39 3.70 -8.20
CA LEU A 48 -3.53 2.52 -8.24
C LEU A 48 -2.32 2.69 -7.32
N ALA A 49 -1.67 3.85 -7.35
CA ALA A 49 -0.57 4.17 -6.44
C ALA A 49 -1.02 4.10 -4.97
N SER A 50 -2.23 4.56 -4.65
CA SER A 50 -2.80 4.45 -3.31
C SER A 50 -3.19 3.02 -2.91
N LEU A 51 -3.59 2.17 -3.86
CA LEU A 51 -3.94 0.77 -3.59
C LEU A 51 -2.70 -0.11 -3.40
N GLY A 52 -1.64 0.13 -4.17
CA GLY A 52 -0.33 -0.52 -4.00
C GLY A 52 0.45 0.00 -2.80
N SER A 53 0.04 1.14 -2.26
CA SER A 53 0.43 1.60 -0.93
C SER A 53 -0.44 0.88 0.11
N ASP A 54 -0.26 -0.44 0.24
CA ASP A 54 -0.29 -1.00 1.59
C ASP A 54 0.72 -0.14 2.34
N LYS A 55 0.22 0.85 3.08
CA LYS A 55 1.00 1.58 4.06
C LYS A 55 1.46 0.50 5.02
N LYS A 56 2.60 -0.12 4.70
CA LYS A 56 3.60 -0.41 5.69
C LYS A 56 3.94 0.98 6.20
N GLU A 57 3.11 1.48 7.11
CA GLU A 57 3.43 2.66 7.88
C GLU A 57 4.88 2.41 8.26
N ILE A 58 5.77 3.30 7.84
CA ILE A 58 7.07 3.42 8.48
C ILE A 58 6.72 4.01 9.86
N LYS A 59 5.98 3.23 10.67
CA LYS A 59 5.92 3.41 12.09
C LYS A 59 7.36 3.30 12.48
N SER A 60 7.91 4.40 12.94
CA SER A 60 9.14 4.39 13.70
C SER A 60 8.99 3.27 14.71
N ASP A 61 9.77 2.21 14.53
CA ASP A 61 9.71 1.02 15.37
C ASP A 61 9.83 1.44 16.84
N THR A 62 8.77 1.20 17.61
CA THR A 62 8.73 1.56 19.03
C THR A 62 9.78 0.73 19.76
N LEU A 63 10.65 1.42 20.50
CA LEU A 63 11.70 0.78 21.28
C LEU A 63 11.25 0.58 22.72
N LEU A 64 11.05 -0.67 23.08
CA LEU A 64 10.62 -1.08 24.41
C LEU A 64 11.82 -1.19 25.35
N ASN A 65 11.58 -0.89 26.63
CA ASN A 65 12.49 -1.25 27.72
C ASN A 65 12.42 -2.76 28.04
N VAL A 66 13.20 -3.21 29.02
CA VAL A 66 13.29 -4.65 29.32
C VAL A 66 12.02 -5.16 30.00
N GLU A 67 11.35 -4.32 30.79
CA GLU A 67 10.11 -4.65 31.49
C GLU A 67 8.98 -4.88 30.47
N GLU A 68 8.77 -3.94 29.55
CA GLU A 68 7.79 -4.01 28.47
C GLU A 68 8.04 -5.20 27.54
N ALA A 69 9.30 -5.45 27.18
CA ALA A 69 9.67 -6.61 26.37
C ALA A 69 9.42 -7.93 27.11
N SER A 70 9.68 -7.96 28.42
CA SER A 70 9.49 -9.14 29.27
C SER A 70 8.01 -9.54 29.35
N GLU A 71 7.13 -8.55 29.51
CA GLU A 71 5.68 -8.76 29.55
C GLU A 71 5.15 -9.32 28.22
N ARG A 72 5.60 -8.77 27.10
CA ARG A 72 5.17 -9.23 25.77
C ARG A 72 5.66 -10.62 25.39
N LEU A 73 6.87 -10.97 25.81
CA LEU A 73 7.46 -12.28 25.53
C LEU A 73 7.06 -13.35 26.57
N GLY A 74 6.48 -12.94 27.70
CA GLY A 74 6.20 -13.84 28.83
C GLY A 74 7.47 -14.42 29.46
N MET A 75 8.58 -13.69 29.43
CA MET A 75 9.90 -14.13 29.90
C MET A 75 10.38 -13.23 31.05
N SER A 76 11.32 -13.69 31.88
CA SER A 76 11.90 -12.83 32.91
C SER A 76 12.88 -11.80 32.33
N THR A 77 13.02 -10.65 32.97
CA THR A 77 13.98 -9.61 32.59
C THR A 77 15.43 -10.12 32.60
N ASP A 78 15.78 -10.97 33.57
CA ASP A 78 17.07 -11.65 33.68
C ASP A 78 17.34 -12.59 32.50
N TRP A 79 16.31 -13.32 32.02
CA TRP A 79 16.40 -14.13 30.81
C TRP A 79 16.70 -13.26 29.58
N LEU A 80 16.03 -12.11 29.44
CA LEU A 80 16.27 -11.17 28.34
C LEU A 80 17.69 -10.60 28.37
N TYR A 81 18.22 -10.24 29.54
CA TYR A 81 19.61 -9.76 29.65
C TYR A 81 20.64 -10.83 29.23
N ARG A 82 20.42 -12.09 29.62
CA ARG A 82 21.29 -13.21 29.24
C ARG A 82 21.26 -13.51 27.74
N HIS A 83 20.09 -13.47 27.12
CA HIS A 83 19.88 -13.86 25.71
C HIS A 83 19.84 -12.67 24.75
N ALA A 84 20.07 -11.45 25.24
CA ALA A 84 20.01 -10.21 24.45
C ALA A 84 20.81 -10.27 23.14
N LYS A 85 21.96 -10.96 23.13
CA LYS A 85 22.84 -11.10 21.96
C LYS A 85 22.29 -12.03 20.88
N GLU A 86 21.42 -12.96 21.26
CA GLU A 86 20.86 -13.99 20.36
C GLU A 86 19.51 -13.56 19.78
N LEU A 87 18.82 -12.63 20.45
CA LEU A 87 17.52 -12.14 20.04
C LEU A 87 17.66 -11.15 18.86
N PRO A 88 16.99 -11.40 17.72
CA PRO A 88 17.17 -10.62 16.49
C PRO A 88 16.54 -9.22 16.53
N PHE A 89 15.75 -8.92 17.57
CA PHE A 89 15.06 -7.65 17.76
C PHE A 89 15.69 -6.77 18.85
N THR A 90 16.82 -7.19 19.42
CA THR A 90 17.57 -6.41 20.40
C THR A 90 18.33 -5.28 19.72
N LYS A 91 18.17 -4.06 20.24
CA LYS A 91 18.88 -2.86 19.81
C LYS A 91 19.69 -2.29 20.95
N ARG A 92 21.00 -2.13 20.73
CA ARG A 92 21.91 -1.50 21.70
C ARG A 92 22.12 -0.05 21.31
N ILE A 93 21.54 0.87 22.09
CA ILE A 93 21.60 2.31 21.81
C ILE A 93 22.88 2.93 22.38
N GLY A 94 23.40 2.38 23.46
CA GLY A 94 24.64 2.84 24.09
C GLY A 94 25.15 1.89 25.19
N PRO A 95 26.22 2.30 25.91
CA PRO A 95 26.71 1.55 27.06
C PRO A 95 25.58 1.35 28.09
N ARG A 96 25.25 0.10 28.40
CA ARG A 96 24.17 -0.29 29.34
C ARG A 96 22.75 0.14 28.92
N GLN A 97 22.53 0.58 27.70
CA GLN A 97 21.20 0.93 27.19
C GLN A 97 20.75 -0.10 26.15
N LEU A 98 19.99 -1.09 26.63
CA LEU A 98 19.36 -2.11 25.82
C LEU A 98 17.90 -1.75 25.55
N ARG A 99 17.47 -1.89 24.30
CA ARG A 99 16.09 -1.70 23.87
C ARG A 99 15.67 -2.86 22.97
N PHE A 100 14.36 -3.05 22.83
CA PHE A 100 13.80 -4.12 22.04
C PHE A 100 12.81 -3.55 21.03
N SER A 101 12.95 -3.97 19.77
CA SER A 101 12.02 -3.60 18.70
C SER A 101 10.66 -4.26 18.94
N GLU A 102 9.61 -3.46 19.12
CA GLU A 102 8.22 -3.93 19.20
C GLU A 102 7.85 -4.79 17.99
N ALA A 103 8.11 -4.27 16.78
CA ALA A 103 7.79 -4.98 15.54
C ALA A 103 8.61 -6.27 15.38
N GLY A 104 9.85 -6.26 15.88
CA GLY A 104 10.73 -7.42 15.90
C GLY A 104 10.26 -8.52 16.85
N ILE A 105 9.72 -8.14 18.02
CA ILE A 105 9.10 -9.09 18.97
C ILE A 105 7.86 -9.73 18.33
N GLU A 106 6.96 -8.93 17.74
CA GLU A 106 5.76 -9.46 17.08
C GLU A 106 6.11 -10.46 15.97
N LYS A 107 7.08 -10.10 15.13
CA LYS A 107 7.58 -10.98 14.07
C LYS A 107 8.18 -12.27 14.64
N TYR A 108 8.93 -12.18 15.73
CA TYR A 108 9.52 -13.33 16.39
C TYR A 108 8.48 -14.27 16.98
N ILE A 109 7.44 -13.73 17.62
CA ILE A 109 6.32 -14.52 18.15
C ILE A 109 5.59 -15.23 17.02
N LYS A 110 5.23 -14.51 15.95
CA LYS A 110 4.52 -15.07 14.78
C LYS A 110 5.27 -16.25 14.15
N ASN A 111 6.59 -16.14 14.05
CA ASN A 111 7.43 -17.20 13.47
C ASN A 111 7.58 -18.43 14.38
N ARG A 112 7.34 -18.33 15.70
CA ARG A 112 7.43 -19.47 16.64
C ARG A 112 6.10 -20.19 16.84
N SER A 113 4.98 -19.50 16.61
CA SER A 113 3.63 -20.07 16.74
C SER A 113 3.07 -20.61 15.43
N SER A 114 3.85 -20.58 14.33
CA SER A 114 3.48 -21.11 13.02
C SER A 114 4.08 -22.49 12.79
#